data_AF-A0A2V5YMG2-F1
#
_entry.id   AF-A0A2V5YMG2-F1
#
_cell.length_a   1.000
_cell.length_b   1.000
_cell.length_c   1.000
_cell.angle_alpha   90.00
_cell.angle_beta   90.00
_cell.angle_gamma   90.00
#
_symmetry.space_group_name_H-M   'P 1'
#
loop_
_entity.id
_entity.type
_entity.pdbx_description
1 polymer ?
#
loop_
_entity_poly.entity_id
_entity_poly.type
_entity_poly.pdbx_seq_one_letter_code
_entity_poly.pdbx_strand_id
1 'polypeptide(L)'
;MTTSIWFWIAFHIGVFIAIGIDLFTFHQRGRELSMTAAARRSVLWVIVSLGFNALVWRIKGPHHGLDFFTGYLIEYSLSMDNIFVFVLIFA
;
A
#
# COMPACT_ATOMS: atom_id res chain seq x y z
N MET A 1 25.64 7.77 3.94
CA MET A 1 24.79 7.77 5.16
C MET A 1 24.40 6.33 5.47
N THR A 2 25.03 5.70 6.47
CA THR A 2 24.66 4.33 6.89
C THR A 2 23.28 4.37 7.55
N THR A 3 22.27 3.84 6.88
CA THR A 3 20.91 3.77 7.44
C THR A 3 20.93 2.81 8.63
N SER A 4 20.52 3.28 9.81
CA SER A 4 20.48 2.47 11.03
C SER A 4 19.59 1.24 10.85
N ILE A 5 20.04 0.08 11.32
CA ILE A 5 19.27 -1.18 11.29
C ILE A 5 17.89 -1.03 11.93
N TRP A 6 17.77 -0.15 12.93
CA TRP A 6 16.52 0.15 13.62
C TRP A 6 15.46 0.75 12.69
N PHE A 7 15.86 1.50 11.66
CA PHE A 7 14.92 2.02 10.66
C PHE A 7 14.29 0.88 9.85
N TRP A 8 15.11 -0.09 9.42
CA TRP A 8 14.63 -1.26 8.70
C TRP A 8 13.73 -2.15 9.54
N ILE A 9 14.08 -2.35 10.82
CA ILE A 9 13.25 -3.09 11.77
C ILE A 9 11.89 -2.39 11.94
N ALA A 10 11.89 -1.08 12.19
CA ALA A 10 10.65 -0.31 12.34
C ALA A 10 9.78 -0.35 11.06
N PHE A 11 10.41 -0.25 9.89
CA PHE A 11 9.72 -0.38 8.60
C PHE A 11 9.05 -1.74 8.43
N HIS A 12 9.78 -2.85 8.65
CA HIS A 12 9.23 -4.20 8.50
C HIS A 12 8.11 -4.46 9.51
N ILE A 13 8.26 -4.01 10.76
CA ILE A 13 7.19 -4.10 11.76
C ILE A 13 5.93 -3.37 11.25
N GLY A 14 6.08 -2.16 10.72
CA GLY A 14 4.98 -1.42 10.11
C GLY A 14 4.31 -2.18 8.96
N VAL A 15 5.09 -2.79 8.08
CA VAL A 15 4.59 -3.61 6.96
C VAL A 15 3.82 -4.84 7.47
N PHE A 16 4.35 -5.58 8.45
CA PHE A 16 3.66 -6.73 9.02
C PHE A 16 2.36 -6.36 9.73
N ILE A 17 2.34 -5.22 10.43
CA ILE A 17 1.11 -4.68 11.02
C ILE A 17 0.09 -4.36 9.92
N ALA A 18 0.50 -3.69 8.84
CA ALA A 18 -0.38 -3.36 7.72
C ALA A 18 -0.98 -4.62 7.08
N ILE A 19 -0.15 -5.62 6.80
CA ILE A 19 -0.58 -6.92 6.27
C ILE A 19 -1.55 -7.61 7.24
N GLY A 20 -1.24 -7.60 8.54
CA GLY A 20 -2.10 -8.18 9.57
C GLY A 20 -3.48 -7.51 9.64
N ILE A 21 -3.52 -6.18 9.57
CA ILE A 21 -4.78 -5.40 9.51
C ILE A 21 -5.58 -5.79 8.27
N ASP A 22 -4.93 -5.87 7.11
CA ASP A 22 -5.62 -6.17 5.86
C ASP A 22 -6.22 -7.59 5.86
N LEU A 23 -5.43 -8.57 6.29
CA LEU A 23 -5.84 -9.98 6.42
C LEU A 23 -6.98 -10.16 7.43
N PHE A 24 -6.90 -9.51 8.59
CA PHE A 24 -7.93 -9.61 9.62
C PHE A 24 -9.24 -8.94 9.19
N THR A 25 -9.14 -7.79 8.51
CA THR A 25 -10.31 -7.05 7.99
C THR A 25 -11.03 -7.85 6.89
N PHE A 26 -10.31 -8.67 6.12
CA PHE A 26 -10.90 -9.50 5.04
C PHE A 26 -11.74 -10.69 5.54
N HIS A 27 -11.74 -11.03 6.84
CA HIS A 27 -12.45 -12.19 7.36
C HIS A 27 -14.00 -12.07 7.34
N GLN A 28 -14.56 -10.89 7.05
CA GLN A 28 -16.01 -10.68 6.99
C GLN A 28 -16.59 -11.04 5.60
N ARG A 29 -16.66 -12.33 5.29
CA ARG A 29 -17.17 -12.92 4.03
C ARG A 29 -18.70 -12.99 3.92
N GLY A 30 -19.43 -11.94 4.32
CA GLY A 30 -20.88 -12.01 4.46
C GLY A 30 -21.73 -11.17 3.50
N ARG A 31 -21.15 -10.19 2.79
CA ARG A 31 -21.92 -9.23 1.98
C ARG A 31 -21.24 -8.98 0.65
N GLU A 32 -22.05 -8.88 -0.41
CA GLU A 32 -21.61 -8.34 -1.70
C GLU A 32 -20.84 -7.05 -1.44
N LEU A 33 -19.56 -7.05 -1.80
CA LEU A 33 -18.72 -5.87 -1.65
C LEU A 33 -19.25 -4.81 -2.61
N SER A 34 -20.07 -3.91 -2.07
CA SER A 34 -20.50 -2.72 -2.78
C SER A 34 -19.26 -2.02 -3.33
N MET A 35 -19.29 -1.64 -4.61
CA MET A 35 -18.18 -0.96 -5.30
C MET A 35 -17.66 0.24 -4.50
N THR A 36 -18.55 0.95 -3.79
CA THR A 36 -18.21 2.07 -2.91
C THR A 36 -17.38 1.65 -1.68
N ALA A 37 -17.67 0.48 -1.09
CA ALA A 37 -16.90 -0.03 0.05
C ALA A 37 -15.49 -0.47 -0.37
N ALA A 38 -15.37 -1.11 -1.53
CA ALA A 38 -14.08 -1.47 -2.12
C ALA A 38 -13.24 -0.22 -2.44
N ALA A 39 -13.82 0.76 -3.14
CA ALA A 39 -13.14 2.01 -3.47
C ALA A 39 -12.66 2.77 -2.22
N ARG A 40 -13.50 2.87 -1.18
CA ARG A 40 -13.12 3.52 0.09
C ARG A 40 -11.92 2.84 0.75
N ARG A 41 -11.87 1.50 0.72
CA ARG A 41 -10.76 0.74 1.28
C ARG A 41 -9.47 0.94 0.48
N SER A 42 -9.56 0.97 -0.84
CA SER A 42 -8.41 1.29 -1.70
C SER A 42 -7.87 2.69 -1.43
N VAL A 43 -8.74 3.70 -1.36
CA VAL A 43 -8.34 5.09 -1.06
C VAL A 43 -7.69 5.21 0.31
N LEU A 44 -8.22 4.52 1.34
CA LEU A 44 -7.62 4.51 2.67
C LEU A 44 -6.16 4.02 2.63
N TRP A 45 -5.90 2.90 1.94
CA TRP A 45 -4.55 2.37 1.81
C TRP A 45 -3.62 3.26 0.98
N VAL A 46 -4.13 3.90 -0.08
CA VAL A 46 -3.37 4.91 -0.83
C VAL A 46 -2.94 6.06 0.09
N ILE A 47 -3.84 6.59 0.91
CA ILE A 47 -3.53 7.67 1.87
C ILE A 47 -2.45 7.23 2.86
N VAL A 48 -2.52 6.00 3.38
CA VAL A 48 -1.49 5.45 4.28
C VAL A 48 -0.12 5.40 3.58
N SER A 49 -0.06 4.90 2.34
CA SER A 49 1.18 4.88 1.56
C SER A 49 1.74 6.27 1.28
N LEU A 50 0.89 7.25 0.95
CA LEU A 50 1.31 8.64 0.75
C LEU A 50 1.77 9.30 2.06
N GLY A 51 1.14 8.98 3.19
CA GLY A 51 1.58 9.42 4.51
C GLY A 51 2.97 8.89 4.85
N PHE A 52 3.23 7.61 4.56
CA PHE A 52 4.56 7.03 4.70
C PHE A 52 5.57 7.67 3.73
N ASN A 53 5.18 7.97 2.50
CA ASN A 53 6.02 8.69 1.55
C ASN A 53 6.45 10.07 2.08
N ALA A 54 5.50 10.84 2.63
CA ALA A 54 5.79 12.13 3.25
C ALA A 54 6.74 11.99 4.45
N LEU A 55 6.61 10.93 5.24
CA LEU A 55 7.55 10.62 6.33
C LEU A 55 8.96 10.35 5.80
N VAL A 56 9.09 9.53 4.74
CA VAL A 56 10.38 9.27 4.08
C VAL A 56 10.97 10.56 3.52
N TRP A 57 10.17 11.39 2.86
CA TRP A 57 10.61 12.69 2.36
C TRP A 57 11.19 13.55 3.48
N ARG A 58 10.53 13.61 4.64
CA ARG A 58 10.96 14.43 5.79
C ARG A 58 12.24 13.91 6.45
N ILE A 59 12.42 12.59 6.55
CA ILE A 59 13.58 11.99 7.24
C ILE A 59 14.79 11.81 6.33
N LYS A 60 14.56 11.39 5.07
CA LYS A 60 15.59 10.98 4.11
C LYS A 60 15.78 11.96 2.96
N GLY A 61 14.92 12.97 2.86
CA GLY A 61 14.99 14.01 1.83
C GLY A 61 14.19 13.68 0.56
N PRO A 62 14.14 14.64 -0.37
CA PRO A 62 13.26 14.58 -1.55
C PRO A 62 13.61 13.44 -2.51
N HIS A 63 14.89 13.10 -2.69
CA HIS A 63 15.29 12.03 -3.61
C HIS A 63 14.70 10.67 -3.21
N HIS A 64 14.87 10.28 -1.95
CA HIS A 64 14.32 9.03 -1.43
C HIS A 64 12.79 9.03 -1.34
N GLY A 65 12.19 10.20 -1.11
CA GLY A 65 10.74 10.37 -1.22
C GLY A 65 10.26 10.08 -2.64
N LEU A 66 10.91 10.64 -3.66
CA LEU A 66 10.57 10.38 -5.06
C LEU A 66 10.80 8.91 -5.45
N ASP A 67 11.88 8.28 -4.99
CA ASP A 67 12.14 6.85 -5.25
C ASP A 67 11.00 5.97 -4.70
N PHE A 68 10.58 6.21 -3.45
CA PHE A 68 9.47 5.46 -2.85
C PHE A 68 8.15 5.72 -3.60
N PHE A 69 7.85 6.98 -3.93
CA PHE A 69 6.60 7.33 -4.59
C PHE A 69 6.51 6.71 -5.99
N THR A 70 7.61 6.79 -6.75
CA THR A 70 7.71 6.20 -8.08
C THR A 70 7.58 4.68 -8.01
N GLY A 71 8.29 4.03 -7.09
CA GLY A 71 8.16 2.60 -6.85
C GLY A 71 6.74 2.19 -6.48
N TYR A 72 6.10 2.93 -5.56
CA TYR A 72 4.71 2.70 -5.18
C TYR A 72 3.76 2.79 -6.38
N LEU A 73 3.89 3.81 -7.24
CA LEU A 73 3.05 3.96 -8.42
C LEU A 73 3.25 2.81 -9.42
N ILE A 74 4.51 2.39 -9.63
CA ILE A 74 4.83 1.27 -10.53
C ILE A 74 4.17 -0.01 -10.03
N GLU A 75 4.36 -0.35 -8.76
CA GLU A 75 3.78 -1.55 -8.13
C GLU A 75 2.25 -1.52 -8.11
N TYR A 76 1.67 -0.34 -7.84
CA TYR A 76 0.21 -0.14 -7.89
C TYR A 76 -0.34 -0.33 -9.31
N SER A 77 0.35 0.20 -10.32
CA SER A 77 -0.03 0.02 -11.73
C SER A 77 0.03 -1.44 -12.16
N LEU A 78 1.08 -2.17 -11.77
CA LEU A 78 1.21 -3.61 -12.04
C LEU A 78 0.07 -4.42 -11.37
N SER A 79 -0.32 -4.02 -10.16
CA SER A 79 -1.46 -4.63 -9.46
C SER A 79 -2.79 -4.38 -10.17
N MET A 80 -2.99 -3.16 -10.69
CA MET A 80 -4.19 -2.80 -11.47
C MET A 80 -4.29 -3.54 -12.80
N ASP A 81 -3.17 -3.74 -13.49
CA ASP A 81 -3.09 -4.53 -14.73
C ASP A 81 -3.57 -5.97 -14.50
N ASN A 82 -3.11 -6.59 -13.42
CA ASN A 82 -3.55 -7.94 -13.02
C ASN A 82 -5.06 -8.00 -12.72
N ILE A 83 -5.62 -7.00 -12.02
CA ILE A 83 -7.07 -6.94 -11.74
C ILE A 83 -7.88 -6.82 -13.04
N PHE A 84 -7.42 -6.00 -13.99
CA PHE A 84 -8.11 -5.82 -15.27
C PHE A 84 -8.21 -7.14 -16.05
N VAL A 85 -7.12 -7.92 -16.10
CA VAL A 85 -7.12 -9.24 -16.73
C VAL A 85 -8.12 -10.18 -16.05
N PHE A 86 -8.20 -10.21 -14.72
CA PHE A 86 -9.19 -11.02 -14.01
C PHE A 86 -10.63 -10.59 -14.33
N VAL A 87 -10.92 -9.30 -14.34
CA VAL A 87 -12.25 -8.79 -14.68
C VAL A 87 -12.61 -9.18 -16.11
N LEU A 88 -11.70 -9.08 -17.08
CA LEU A 88 -11.97 -9.47 -18.47
C LEU A 88 -12.25 -10.96 -18.64
N ILE A 89 -11.55 -11.82 -17.89
CA ILE A 89 -11.72 -13.28 -17.97
C ILE A 89 -13.01 -13.75 -17.27
N PHE A 90 -13.42 -13.09 -16.20
CA PHE A 90 -14.57 -13.48 -15.38
C PHE A 90 -15.85 -12.64 -15.60
N ALA A 91 -15.80 -11.64 -16.49
CA ALA A 91 -16.97 -10.88 -16.95
C ALA A 91 -17.75 -11.66 -18.02
#